data_AF-A0A1Q8Q1P4-F1
#
_entry.id   AF-A0A1Q8Q1P4-F1
#
_cell.length_a   1.000
_cell.length_b   1.000
_cell.length_c   1.000
_cell.angle_alpha   90.00
_cell.angle_beta   90.00
_cell.angle_gamma   90.00
#
_symmetry.space_group_name_H-M   'P 1'
#
loop_
_entity.id
_entity.type
_entity.pdbx_description
1 polymer ?
#
loop_
_entity_poly.entity_id
_entity_poly.type
_entity_poly.pdbx_seq_one_letter_code
_entity_poly.pdbx_strand_id
1 'polypeptide(L)' 'MSGHHYSSMYHDVKKGRPTEIDYLNGSVINIAKRHGIPVPYNELLFHLIKMMENKKSDY' A
#
# COMPACT_ATOMS: atom_id res chain seq x y z
N MET A 1 21.81 17.64 -4.82
CA MET A 1 20.71 17.35 -5.76
C MET A 1 20.22 15.94 -5.48
N SER A 2 19.35 15.74 -4.49
CA SER A 2 18.66 14.47 -4.29
C SER A 2 17.50 14.42 -5.28
N GLY A 3 17.73 13.84 -6.45
CA GLY A 3 16.71 13.68 -7.48
C GLY A 3 15.49 12.93 -6.93
N HIS A 4 14.31 13.26 -7.43
CA HIS A 4 13.04 12.65 -7.00
C HIS A 4 13.06 11.12 -7.21
N HIS A 5 13.47 10.37 -6.20
CA HIS A 5 13.35 8.92 -6.17
C HIS A 5 11.95 8.57 -5.64
N TYR A 6 11.09 8.16 -6.55
CA TYR A 6 9.78 7.62 -6.20
C TYR A 6 9.90 6.13 -5.85
N SER A 7 9.02 5.65 -4.98
CA SER A 7 8.98 4.22 -4.64
C SER A 7 8.48 3.37 -5.82
N SER A 8 8.80 2.07 -5.82
CA SER A 8 8.24 1.10 -6.76
C SER A 8 6.71 1.14 -6.77
N MET A 9 6.09 1.15 -5.58
CA MET A 9 4.63 1.22 -5.43
C MET A 9 4.03 2.48 -6.04
N TYR A 10 4.72 3.64 -6.02
CA TYR A 10 4.25 4.84 -6.72
C TYR A 10 4.14 4.59 -8.23
N HIS A 11 5.15 3.92 -8.81
CA HIS A 11 5.12 3.57 -10.22
C HIS A 11 4.03 2.56 -10.56
N ASP A 12 3.76 1.59 -9.67
CA ASP A 12 2.69 0.61 -9.85
C ASP A 12 1.31 1.25 -9.80
N VAL A 13 1.04 2.11 -8.82
CA VAL A 13 -0.19 2.92 -8.76
C VAL A 13 -0.35 3.74 -10.04
N LYS A 14 0.71 4.44 -10.48
CA LYS A 14 0.65 5.27 -11.68
C LYS A 14 0.40 4.46 -12.96
N LYS A 15 0.91 3.23 -13.02
CA LYS A 15 0.69 2.30 -14.14
C LYS A 15 -0.62 1.52 -14.00
N GLY A 16 -1.29 1.57 -12.84
CA GLY A 16 -2.46 0.76 -12.52
C GLY A 16 -2.15 -0.73 -12.45
N ARG A 17 -0.97 -1.06 -11.91
CA ARG A 17 -0.56 -2.43 -11.62
C ARG A 17 -0.83 -2.71 -10.13
N PRO A 18 -1.02 -3.98 -9.76
CA PRO A 18 -0.97 -4.37 -8.35
C PRO A 18 0.34 -3.89 -7.72
N THR A 19 0.26 -3.35 -6.51
CA THR A 19 1.42 -2.94 -5.72
C THR A 19 1.83 -4.04 -4.74
N GLU A 20 2.96 -3.85 -4.05
CA GLU A 20 3.42 -4.76 -2.99
C GLU A 20 2.75 -4.48 -1.61
N ILE A 21 1.66 -3.68 -1.55
CA ILE A 21 1.03 -3.24 -0.29
C ILE A 21 0.59 -4.40 0.62
N ASP A 22 0.16 -5.51 0.02
CA ASP A 22 -0.26 -6.73 0.72
C ASP A 22 0.91 -7.40 1.47
N TYR A 23 2.11 -7.34 0.90
CA TYR A 23 3.31 -7.92 1.50
C TYR A 23 4.01 -6.95 2.46
N LEU A 24 3.87 -5.65 2.27
CA LEU A 24 4.47 -4.65 3.14
C LEU A 24 3.57 -4.34 4.34
N ASN A 25 2.58 -3.46 4.17
CA ASN A 25 1.69 -3.07 5.25
C ASN A 25 0.76 -4.22 5.68
N GLY A 26 0.32 -5.06 4.73
CA GLY A 26 -0.51 -6.23 5.04
C GLY A 26 0.18 -7.22 5.97
N SER A 27 1.49 -7.47 5.79
CA SER A 27 2.26 -8.32 6.71
C SER A 27 2.34 -7.73 8.12
N VAL A 28 2.57 -6.42 8.24
CA VAL A 28 2.59 -5.74 9.55
C VAL A 28 1.25 -5.87 10.25
N ILE A 29 0.15 -5.64 9.54
CA ILE A 29 -1.22 -5.78 10.07
C ILE A 29 -1.47 -7.21 10.54
N ASN A 30 -1.09 -8.21 9.74
CA ASN A 30 -1.27 -9.63 10.09
C ASN A 30 -0.50 -10.04 11.34
N ILE A 31 0.76 -9.59 11.47
CA ILE A 31 1.57 -9.82 12.67
C ILE A 31 0.93 -9.11 13.87
N ALA A 32 0.58 -7.84 13.73
CA ALA A 32 0.01 -7.03 14.80
C ALA A 32 -1.31 -7.62 15.34
N LYS A 33 -2.18 -8.12 14.46
CA LYS A 33 -3.42 -8.84 14.82
C LYS A 33 -3.15 -10.06 15.70
N ARG A 34 -2.13 -10.86 15.39
CA ARG A 34 -1.77 -12.05 16.21
C ARG A 34 -1.31 -11.69 17.62
N HIS A 35 -0.79 -10.48 17.81
CA HIS A 35 -0.31 -9.99 19.10
C HIS A 35 -1.26 -8.99 19.78
N GLY A 36 -2.43 -8.72 19.20
CA GLY A 36 -3.37 -7.73 19.75
C GLY A 36 -2.84 -6.30 19.76
N ILE A 37 -1.90 -5.96 18.87
CA ILE A 37 -1.29 -4.63 18.80
C ILE A 37 -2.04 -3.79 17.75
N PRO A 38 -2.57 -2.61 18.09
CA PRO A 38 -3.19 -1.73 17.11
C PRO A 38 -2.13 -1.07 16.22
N VAL A 39 -2.34 -1.09 14.91
CA VAL A 39 -1.45 -0.46 13.91
C VAL A 39 -2.24 0.47 12.96
N PRO A 40 -2.94 1.48 13.49
CA PRO A 40 -3.95 2.24 12.75
C PRO A 40 -3.40 2.93 11.48
N TYR A 41 -2.15 3.38 11.50
CA TYR A 41 -1.53 4.00 10.33
C TYR A 41 -1.18 3.00 9.24
N ASN A 42 -0.76 1.77 9.60
CA ASN A 42 -0.53 0.73 8.60
C ASN A 42 -1.84 0.32 7.94
N GLU A 43 -2.91 0.20 8.73
CA GLU A 43 -4.25 -0.10 8.22
C GLU A 43 -4.77 1.01 7.31
N LEU A 44 -4.62 2.28 7.71
CA LEU A 44 -5.02 3.41 6.87
C LEU A 44 -4.27 3.41 5.53
N LEU A 45 -2.93 3.31 5.56
CA LEU A 45 -2.11 3.32 4.35
C LEU A 45 -2.42 2.12 3.45
N PHE A 46 -2.61 0.94 4.04
CA PHE A 46 -3.03 -0.26 3.32
C PHE A 46 -4.32 0.00 2.53
N HIS A 47 -5.39 0.45 3.19
CA HIS A 47 -6.68 0.66 2.53
C HIS A 47 -6.64 1.78 1.48
N LEU A 48 -5.90 2.87 1.73
CA LEU A 48 -5.75 3.96 0.77
C LEU A 48 -5.09 3.47 -0.52
N ILE A 49 -4.01 2.69 -0.42
CA ILE A 49 -3.33 2.16 -1.60
C ILE A 49 -4.19 1.11 -2.31
N LYS A 50 -4.87 0.20 -1.60
CA LYS A 50 -5.84 -0.74 -2.21
C LYS A 50 -6.94 -0.01 -3.00
N MET A 51 -7.44 1.12 -2.48
CA MET A 51 -8.41 1.94 -3.19
C MET A 51 -7.83 2.56 -4.47
N MET A 52 -6.56 2.94 -4.47
CA MET A 52 -5.88 3.47 -5.65
C MET A 52 -5.60 2.40 -6.71
N GLU A 53 -5.32 1.16 -6.31
CA GLU A 53 -5.18 0.00 -7.22
C GLU A 53 -6.48 -0.29 -7.99
N ASN A 54 -7.62 -0.23 -7.30
CA ASN A 54 -8.94 -0.58 -7.85
C ASN A 54 -9.54 0.48 -8.79
N LYS A 55 -8.87 1.62 -9.01
CA LYS A 55 -9.42 2.74 -9.80
C LYS A 55 -9.29 2.62 -11.32
N LYS A 56 -8.88 1.46 -11.87
CA LYS A 56 -8.85 1.22 -13.33
C LYS A 56 -9.88 0.17 -13.77
N SER A 57 -11.10 0.64 -14.03
CA SER A 57 -12.05 -0.01 -14.95
C SER A 57 -12.92 0.99 -15.75
N ASP A 58 -12.93 2.29 -15.41
CA ASP A 58 -13.99 3.18 -15.90
C ASP A 58 -13.50 4.42 -16.68
N TYR A 59 -12.56 4.26 -17.61
CA TYR A 59 -12.30 5.25 -18.69
C TYR A 59 -11.80 4.57 -19.97
#